data_AF-A0AA90HA54-F1
#
_entry.id   AF-A0AA90HA54-F1
#
_cell.length_a   1.000
_cell.length_b   1.000
_cell.length_c   1.000
_cell.angle_alpha   90.00
_cell.angle_beta   90.00
_cell.angle_gamma   90.00
#
_symmetry.space_group_name_H-M   'P 1'
#
loop_
_entity.id
_entity.type
_entity.pdbx_description
1 polymer ?
#
loop_
_entity_poly.entity_id
_entity_poly.type
_entity_poly.pdbx_seq_one_letter_code
_entity_poly.pdbx_strand_id
1 'polypeptide(L)'
;MSDGQGAARFIPLTPLPAGDAPRARGAVAPEGLTSRVVKPFSMLGVTWDDGGTALRGAVQVRTRSLATGGWSGWRDLEAGDDRPDAGSAEAAGGAVRGGTAPLWVGDADGVQVRVTPDGAVDRVAGTRAPALPHGLRVDLVDPGTAPTGSAADPGPASDAARRSADGSDPARAAGDSAGASRDDPLSGGGDDPVSASAGDSASDPGGDAMSDPAGDSAGDPAPDSADASGDSAGDSAGGSGDSPAGSGDDRRAGHAARYDDPDGSDGWDGGDQGDLPDDDDPYTDPAPHTAPRPAIVSRAGWKADESLRETAFAYTGTTKAVFVHHTATSNDYACADAPAIVRGIYRYHVRAEGWRDIGYNFLIDKCGRIYEGRAGGVTRAVLGAHTLGFNTDTTGVAVIGTFTKAKPSAAAVRALERLAAWKLGLTGVNAAGRTTLTSAGSNKYAPGVRVSLNTISGHRDGFTTACPGTKLYAQLPAVRRAAAALQGR
;
A
#
# COMPACT_ATOMS: atom_id res chain seq x y z
N MET A 1 -1.17 17.13 -34.47
CA MET A 1 -1.30 17.78 -33.14
C MET A 1 -1.50 16.65 -32.14
N SER A 2 -0.47 16.37 -31.35
CA SER A 2 -0.40 15.20 -30.47
C SER A 2 -1.05 15.53 -29.13
N ASP A 3 -2.26 15.03 -28.87
CA ASP A 3 -2.89 15.07 -27.56
C ASP A 3 -2.01 14.29 -26.57
N GLY A 4 -1.51 14.98 -25.55
CA GLY A 4 -0.63 14.42 -24.53
C GLY A 4 -1.27 13.21 -23.83
N GLN A 5 -0.67 12.04 -24.02
CA GLN A 5 -0.87 10.90 -23.14
C GLN A 5 -0.43 11.30 -21.72
N GLY A 6 -1.35 11.25 -20.74
CA GLY A 6 -0.98 11.22 -19.33
C GLY A 6 -1.31 12.43 -18.43
N ALA A 7 -2.13 13.40 -18.86
CA ALA A 7 -2.69 14.35 -17.91
C ALA A 7 -3.68 13.61 -16.97
N ALA A 8 -3.42 13.64 -15.65
CA ALA A 8 -4.36 13.13 -14.66
C ALA A 8 -5.73 13.75 -14.90
N ARG A 9 -6.73 12.91 -15.14
CA ARG A 9 -8.07 13.35 -15.49
C ARG A 9 -8.83 13.59 -14.21
N PHE A 10 -8.87 14.85 -13.78
CA PHE A 10 -9.67 15.22 -12.63
C PHE A 10 -10.96 15.93 -13.05
N ILE A 11 -11.98 15.82 -12.20
CA ILE A 11 -13.23 16.56 -12.33
C ILE A 11 -13.46 17.29 -11.00
N PRO A 12 -13.53 18.63 -10.99
CA PRO A 12 -13.87 19.38 -9.79
C PRO A 12 -15.22 18.94 -9.22
N LEU A 13 -15.29 18.78 -7.90
CA LEU A 13 -16.55 18.56 -7.21
C LEU A 13 -17.23 19.91 -6.97
N THR A 14 -18.55 19.92 -7.10
CA THR A 14 -19.36 21.13 -6.90
C THR A 14 -20.45 20.83 -5.89
N PRO A 15 -21.03 21.84 -5.23
CA PRO A 15 -22.20 21.64 -4.38
C PRO A 15 -23.29 20.86 -5.13
N LEU A 16 -23.73 19.73 -4.57
CA LEU A 16 -24.79 18.93 -5.17
C LEU A 16 -26.13 19.67 -5.02
N PRO A 17 -27.01 19.60 -6.05
CA PRO A 17 -28.34 20.17 -5.97
C PRO A 17 -29.09 19.61 -4.75
N ALA A 18 -29.93 20.44 -4.12
CA ALA A 18 -30.83 19.94 -3.10
C ALA A 18 -31.76 18.91 -3.77
N GLY A 19 -31.79 17.68 -3.25
CA GLY A 19 -32.88 16.76 -3.60
C GLY A 19 -34.21 17.34 -3.11
N ASP A 20 -35.31 16.70 -3.49
CA ASP A 20 -36.68 17.16 -3.16
C ASP A 20 -37.01 17.18 -1.65
N ALA A 21 -36.08 16.74 -0.79
CA ALA A 21 -36.21 16.80 0.66
C ALA A 21 -35.76 18.15 1.23
N PRO A 22 -36.56 18.80 2.09
CA PRO A 22 -36.19 20.07 2.71
C PRO A 22 -34.90 19.92 3.53
N ARG A 23 -33.87 20.70 3.19
CA ARG A 23 -32.63 20.78 3.98
C ARG A 23 -32.92 21.47 5.31
N ALA A 24 -32.39 20.91 6.41
CA ALA A 24 -32.39 21.61 7.69
C ALA A 24 -31.65 22.96 7.54
N ARG A 25 -32.22 24.04 8.08
CA ARG A 25 -31.55 25.36 8.07
C ARG A 25 -30.18 25.23 8.72
N GLY A 26 -29.12 25.61 8.00
CA GLY A 26 -27.73 25.55 8.47
C GLY A 26 -26.94 24.30 8.07
N ALA A 27 -27.54 23.31 7.38
CA ALA A 27 -26.81 22.17 6.85
C ALA A 27 -25.89 22.60 5.68
N VAL A 28 -24.61 22.23 5.76
CA VAL A 28 -23.66 22.41 4.64
C VAL A 28 -24.07 21.43 3.53
N ALA A 29 -24.24 21.95 2.31
CA ALA A 29 -24.58 21.13 1.17
C ALA A 29 -23.44 20.12 0.89
N PRO A 30 -23.74 18.84 0.65
CA PRO A 30 -22.71 17.91 0.20
C PRO A 30 -22.13 18.40 -1.13
N GLU A 31 -20.84 18.21 -1.31
CA GLU A 31 -20.17 18.42 -2.60
C GLU A 31 -20.08 17.10 -3.35
N GLY A 32 -19.99 17.15 -4.68
CA GLY A 32 -19.91 15.92 -5.44
C GLY A 32 -20.00 16.11 -6.95
N LEU A 33 -20.20 14.97 -7.60
CA LEU A 33 -20.35 14.84 -9.04
C LEU A 33 -21.56 13.94 -9.27
N THR A 34 -22.58 14.46 -9.99
CA THR A 34 -23.69 13.65 -10.46
C THR A 34 -23.21 12.60 -11.48
N SER A 35 -23.99 11.54 -11.68
CA SER A 35 -23.57 10.42 -12.53
C SER A 35 -23.17 10.89 -13.92
N ARG A 36 -21.93 10.59 -14.31
CA ARG A 36 -21.36 11.04 -15.58
C ARG A 36 -20.62 9.90 -16.26
N VAL A 37 -20.83 9.76 -17.57
CA VAL A 37 -19.99 8.91 -18.44
C VAL A 37 -18.72 9.69 -18.79
N VAL A 38 -17.58 9.03 -18.64
CA VAL A 38 -16.23 9.58 -18.77
C VAL A 38 -15.39 8.66 -19.63
N LYS A 39 -14.18 9.11 -19.99
CA LYS A 39 -13.22 8.22 -20.64
C LYS A 39 -12.85 7.07 -19.67
N PRO A 40 -12.50 5.88 -20.18
CA PRO A 40 -12.16 4.74 -19.34
C PRO A 40 -11.08 5.03 -18.30
N PHE A 41 -11.21 4.42 -17.13
CA PHE A 41 -10.27 4.45 -16.02
C PHE A 41 -10.39 3.14 -15.22
N SER A 42 -9.39 2.82 -14.39
CA SER A 42 -9.41 1.60 -13.56
C SER A 42 -9.21 1.86 -12.07
N MET A 43 -8.83 3.09 -11.72
CA MET A 43 -8.64 3.54 -10.35
C MET A 43 -9.14 4.97 -10.19
N LEU A 44 -9.63 5.32 -9.00
CA LEU A 44 -9.99 6.68 -8.66
C LEU A 44 -9.60 7.04 -7.23
N GLY A 45 -9.55 8.33 -6.93
CA GLY A 45 -9.52 8.88 -5.57
C GLY A 45 -10.13 10.28 -5.56
N VAL A 46 -10.32 10.84 -4.37
CA VAL A 46 -10.77 12.23 -4.21
C VAL A 46 -9.66 13.02 -3.53
N THR A 47 -9.22 14.12 -4.17
CA THR A 47 -8.15 14.99 -3.64
C THR A 47 -8.63 16.42 -3.42
N TRP A 48 -7.88 17.18 -2.62
CA TRP A 48 -8.11 18.59 -2.31
C TRP A 48 -6.79 19.36 -2.22
N ASP A 49 -6.84 20.69 -2.25
CA ASP A 49 -5.67 21.53 -2.52
C ASP A 49 -4.58 21.43 -1.44
N ASP A 50 -4.96 21.51 -0.17
CA ASP A 50 -4.02 21.52 0.96
C ASP A 50 -3.84 20.13 1.58
N GLY A 51 -2.67 19.52 1.35
CA GLY A 51 -2.25 18.27 1.97
C GLY A 51 -2.13 18.30 3.50
N GLY A 52 -2.08 19.47 4.14
CA GLY A 52 -2.13 19.62 5.60
C GLY A 52 -3.55 19.58 6.17
N THR A 53 -4.57 19.85 5.34
CA THR A 53 -5.97 19.88 5.78
C THR A 53 -6.53 18.46 5.85
N ALA A 54 -7.19 18.15 6.97
CA ALA A 54 -7.93 16.89 7.14
C ALA A 54 -9.35 17.01 6.57
N LEU A 55 -9.81 15.99 5.86
CA LEU A 55 -11.21 15.87 5.45
C LEU A 55 -12.03 15.33 6.63
N ARG A 56 -13.01 16.11 7.09
CA ARG A 56 -13.98 15.72 8.13
C ARG A 56 -15.34 15.43 7.50
N GLY A 57 -15.53 14.18 7.12
CA GLY A 57 -16.71 13.75 6.38
C GLY A 57 -16.58 12.37 5.75
N ALA A 58 -17.66 11.91 5.14
CA ALA A 58 -17.70 10.69 4.35
C ALA A 58 -17.54 11.00 2.87
N VAL A 59 -16.56 10.37 2.22
CA VAL A 59 -16.41 10.36 0.76
C VAL A 59 -16.97 9.06 0.23
N GLN A 60 -17.97 9.13 -0.65
CA GLN A 60 -18.58 7.95 -1.24
C GLN A 60 -18.60 8.04 -2.75
N VAL A 61 -18.33 6.91 -3.39
CA VAL A 61 -18.25 6.78 -4.84
C VAL A 61 -19.07 5.61 -5.33
N ARG A 62 -19.54 5.69 -6.57
CA ARG A 62 -19.96 4.52 -7.34
C ARG A 62 -19.49 4.66 -8.77
N THR A 63 -19.22 3.53 -9.41
CA THR A 63 -18.69 3.48 -10.77
C THR A 63 -19.57 2.65 -11.68
N ARG A 64 -19.50 2.93 -12.98
CA ARG A 64 -20.15 2.16 -14.02
C ARG A 64 -19.13 1.25 -14.67
N SER A 65 -19.38 -0.05 -14.66
CA SER A 65 -18.51 -1.04 -15.30
C SER A 65 -18.55 -0.85 -16.81
N LEU A 66 -17.38 -0.82 -17.45
CA LEU A 66 -17.28 -0.76 -18.90
C LEU A 66 -17.79 -2.07 -19.54
N ALA A 67 -17.61 -3.21 -18.87
CA ALA A 67 -18.01 -4.52 -19.39
C ALA A 67 -19.53 -4.76 -19.35
N THR A 68 -20.20 -4.35 -18.27
CA THR A 68 -21.64 -4.63 -18.08
C THR A 68 -22.53 -3.41 -18.29
N GLY A 69 -21.97 -2.20 -18.31
CA GLY A 69 -22.73 -0.95 -18.29
C GLY A 69 -23.50 -0.69 -16.99
N GLY A 70 -23.39 -1.57 -15.99
CA GLY A 70 -24.07 -1.50 -14.70
C GLY A 70 -23.32 -0.62 -13.69
N TRP A 71 -24.08 0.07 -12.83
CA TRP A 71 -23.54 0.85 -11.72
C TRP A 71 -23.33 -0.01 -10.48
N SER A 72 -22.21 0.19 -9.80
CA SER A 72 -22.01 -0.36 -8.46
C SER A 72 -22.95 0.26 -7.43
N GLY A 73 -23.08 -0.40 -6.27
CA GLY A 73 -23.52 0.29 -5.05
C GLY A 73 -22.55 1.40 -4.64
N TRP A 74 -22.98 2.24 -3.70
CA TRP A 74 -22.11 3.23 -3.08
C TRP A 74 -21.03 2.56 -2.23
N ARG A 75 -19.80 3.05 -2.34
CA ARG A 75 -18.64 2.57 -1.58
C ARG A 75 -17.98 3.76 -0.91
N ASP A 76 -17.57 3.58 0.34
CA ASP A 76 -16.80 4.60 1.06
C ASP A 76 -15.34 4.58 0.60
N LEU A 77 -14.74 5.76 0.48
CA LEU A 77 -13.29 5.92 0.34
C LEU A 77 -12.70 6.24 1.71
N GLU A 78 -11.71 5.46 2.11
CA GLU A 78 -10.95 5.73 3.34
C GLU A 78 -10.15 7.04 3.15
N ALA A 79 -10.11 7.89 4.17
CA ALA A 79 -9.28 9.09 4.13
C ALA A 79 -7.80 8.70 3.96
N GLY A 80 -7.04 9.48 3.19
CA GLY A 80 -5.61 9.25 2.98
C GLY A 80 -4.85 9.63 4.23
N ASP A 81 -4.39 8.61 4.94
CA ASP A 81 -3.64 8.69 6.20
C ASP A 81 -2.11 8.59 5.98
N ASP A 82 -1.71 8.24 4.76
CA ASP A 82 -0.32 8.21 4.29
C ASP A 82 0.04 9.57 3.69
N ARG A 83 1.11 10.22 4.15
CA ARG A 83 1.58 11.53 3.65
C ARG A 83 3.09 11.71 3.83
N PRO A 84 3.72 12.60 3.03
CA PRO A 84 5.07 13.08 3.30
C PRO A 84 5.18 13.75 4.68
N ASP A 85 6.29 13.56 5.38
CA ASP A 85 6.52 14.22 6.67
C ASP A 85 6.61 15.75 6.49
N ALA A 86 6.02 16.49 7.43
CA ALA A 86 6.13 17.95 7.46
C ALA A 86 7.61 18.39 7.51
N GLY A 87 7.99 19.35 6.66
CA GLY A 87 9.38 19.81 6.55
C GLY A 87 10.31 18.92 5.73
N SER A 88 9.84 17.78 5.21
CA SER A 88 10.60 17.01 4.20
C SER A 88 10.67 17.76 2.86
N ALA A 89 11.69 17.44 2.05
CA ALA A 89 11.81 18.00 0.69
C ALA A 89 10.56 17.72 -0.17
N GLU A 90 9.89 16.59 0.07
CA GLU A 90 8.65 16.20 -0.60
C GLU A 90 7.47 17.09 -0.19
N ALA A 91 7.36 17.46 1.09
CA ALA A 91 6.33 18.40 1.56
C ALA A 91 6.61 19.86 1.14
N ALA A 92 7.88 20.24 1.03
CA ALA A 92 8.28 21.63 0.75
C ALA A 92 7.97 22.11 -0.67
N GLY A 93 7.70 21.20 -1.62
CA GLY A 93 7.41 21.52 -3.02
C GLY A 93 6.09 22.25 -3.27
N GLY A 94 5.23 22.44 -2.25
CA GLY A 94 3.98 23.21 -2.33
C GLY A 94 2.89 22.62 -3.23
N ALA A 95 3.14 21.46 -3.85
CA ALA A 95 2.24 20.78 -4.77
C ALA A 95 1.51 19.57 -4.14
N VAL A 96 1.79 19.27 -2.86
CA VAL A 96 1.22 18.10 -2.17
C VAL A 96 -0.25 18.36 -1.84
N ARG A 97 -1.11 17.55 -2.43
CA ARG A 97 -2.55 17.56 -2.20
C ARG A 97 -2.93 16.56 -1.13
N GLY A 98 -4.02 16.85 -0.42
CA GLY A 98 -4.63 15.84 0.42
C GLY A 98 -5.48 14.91 -0.44
N GLY A 99 -5.60 13.64 -0.04
CA GLY A 99 -6.31 12.63 -0.82
C GLY A 99 -7.02 11.61 0.06
N THR A 100 -7.94 10.86 -0.54
CA THR A 100 -8.39 9.57 -0.03
C THR A 100 -7.40 8.47 -0.43
N ALA A 101 -7.47 7.30 0.20
CA ALA A 101 -6.84 6.11 -0.37
C ALA A 101 -7.41 5.83 -1.79
N PRO A 102 -6.58 5.44 -2.76
CA PRO A 102 -7.05 5.15 -4.10
C PRO A 102 -7.87 3.86 -4.13
N LEU A 103 -8.93 3.85 -4.93
CA LEU A 103 -9.82 2.70 -5.10
C LEU A 103 -9.63 2.07 -6.48
N TRP A 104 -9.18 0.82 -6.51
CA TRP A 104 -9.27 -0.02 -7.70
C TRP A 104 -10.72 -0.43 -7.96
N VAL A 105 -11.20 -0.17 -9.18
CA VAL A 105 -12.58 -0.43 -9.61
C VAL A 105 -12.67 -1.36 -10.83
N GLY A 106 -11.53 -1.82 -11.37
CA GLY A 106 -11.50 -2.49 -12.67
C GLY A 106 -11.92 -1.53 -13.80
N ASP A 107 -12.17 -2.03 -15.01
CA ASP A 107 -12.48 -1.16 -16.13
C ASP A 107 -13.84 -0.47 -15.97
N ALA A 108 -13.81 0.85 -15.83
CA ALA A 108 -14.97 1.69 -15.59
C ALA A 108 -15.04 2.87 -16.57
N ASP A 109 -16.25 3.24 -16.96
CA ASP A 109 -16.53 4.36 -17.89
C ASP A 109 -17.50 5.40 -17.31
N GLY A 110 -17.88 5.25 -16.04
CA GLY A 110 -18.76 6.18 -15.38
C GLY A 110 -18.44 6.32 -13.90
N VAL A 111 -18.68 7.52 -13.38
CA VAL A 111 -18.38 7.87 -11.99
C VAL A 111 -19.50 8.75 -11.42
N GLN A 112 -19.75 8.55 -10.13
CA GLN A 112 -20.53 9.46 -9.30
C GLN A 112 -19.87 9.56 -7.93
N VAL A 113 -19.82 10.79 -7.40
CA VAL A 113 -19.14 11.10 -6.13
C VAL A 113 -20.04 11.93 -5.24
N ARG A 114 -20.03 11.67 -3.95
CA ARG A 114 -20.59 12.55 -2.92
C ARG A 114 -19.63 12.65 -1.74
N VAL A 115 -19.45 13.86 -1.24
CA VAL A 115 -18.67 14.19 -0.06
C VAL A 115 -19.62 14.87 0.93
N THR A 116 -19.87 14.19 2.03
CA THR A 116 -20.79 14.65 3.07
C THR A 116 -19.98 15.07 4.29
N PRO A 117 -20.01 16.35 4.72
CA PRO A 117 -19.29 16.77 5.92
C PRO A 117 -19.85 16.09 7.16
N ASP A 118 -19.01 15.88 8.17
CA ASP A 118 -19.45 15.41 9.48
C ASP A 118 -20.43 16.42 10.10
N GLY A 119 -21.50 15.92 10.73
CA GLY A 119 -22.46 16.75 11.46
C GLY A 119 -23.63 17.25 10.62
N ALA A 120 -24.64 16.40 10.46
CA ALA A 120 -26.02 16.87 10.42
C ALA A 120 -26.48 17.10 11.87
N VAL A 121 -26.60 18.37 12.27
CA VAL A 121 -27.37 18.87 13.42
C VAL A 121 -27.15 18.20 14.80
N ASP A 122 -26.22 18.73 15.60
CA ASP A 122 -26.39 18.74 17.06
C ASP A 122 -26.91 20.12 17.49
N ARG A 123 -28.23 20.21 17.73
CA ARG A 123 -28.94 21.47 18.03
C ARG A 123 -28.69 22.02 19.44
N VAL A 124 -27.75 21.47 20.19
CA VAL A 124 -27.55 21.85 21.61
C VAL A 124 -26.41 22.87 21.78
N ALA A 125 -25.48 23.00 20.83
CA ALA A 125 -24.24 23.78 21.06
C ALA A 125 -23.96 24.93 20.07
N GLY A 126 -24.80 25.20 19.07
CA GLY A 126 -24.57 26.31 18.13
C GLY A 126 -23.28 26.18 17.29
N THR A 127 -22.66 25.00 17.24
CA THR A 127 -21.45 24.72 16.49
C THR A 127 -21.77 24.45 15.01
N ARG A 128 -21.15 25.22 14.11
CA ARG A 128 -21.26 25.04 12.66
C ARG A 128 -20.55 23.74 12.25
N ALA A 129 -21.16 22.95 11.36
CA ALA A 129 -20.50 21.78 10.78
C ALA A 129 -19.14 22.18 10.16
N PRO A 130 -18.08 21.36 10.32
CA PRO A 130 -16.79 21.65 9.72
C PRO A 130 -16.93 21.84 8.21
N ALA A 131 -16.28 22.88 7.68
CA ALA A 131 -16.23 23.11 6.24
C ALA A 131 -15.44 21.99 5.56
N LEU A 132 -15.88 21.58 4.37
CA LEU A 132 -15.10 20.69 3.52
C LEU A 132 -13.82 21.40 3.02
N PRO A 133 -12.73 20.66 2.76
CA PRO A 133 -11.51 21.23 2.20
C PRO A 133 -11.75 21.90 0.84
N HIS A 134 -10.96 22.93 0.53
CA HIS A 134 -11.04 23.62 -0.75
C HIS A 134 -10.45 22.79 -1.91
N GLY A 135 -11.00 22.98 -3.11
CA GLY A 135 -10.47 22.36 -4.33
C GLY A 135 -10.71 20.85 -4.42
N LEU A 136 -11.78 20.36 -3.80
CA LEU A 136 -12.22 18.97 -3.92
C LEU A 136 -12.41 18.60 -5.39
N ARG A 137 -11.80 17.48 -5.80
CA ARG A 137 -11.91 16.91 -7.14
C ARG A 137 -11.84 15.39 -7.07
N VAL A 138 -12.47 14.72 -8.02
CA VAL A 138 -12.24 13.29 -8.26
C VAL A 138 -11.14 13.13 -9.30
N ASP A 139 -10.10 12.38 -8.98
CA ASP A 139 -9.00 12.03 -9.87
C ASP A 139 -9.24 10.62 -10.43
N LEU A 140 -9.35 10.52 -11.75
CA LEU A 140 -9.58 9.27 -12.48
C LEU A 140 -8.27 8.82 -13.11
N VAL A 141 -7.83 7.61 -12.73
CA VAL A 141 -6.52 7.07 -13.06
C VAL A 141 -6.66 5.90 -14.02
N ASP A 142 -6.04 6.07 -15.19
CA ASP A 142 -5.71 4.99 -16.10
C ASP A 142 -4.32 4.47 -15.72
N PRO A 143 -4.18 3.19 -15.31
CA PRO A 143 -2.89 2.61 -14.95
C PRO A 143 -1.93 2.49 -16.14
N GLY A 144 -2.41 2.69 -17.37
CA GLY A 144 -1.68 2.51 -18.61
C GLY A 144 -1.59 1.05 -19.02
N THR A 145 -1.40 0.83 -20.32
CA THR A 145 -1.15 -0.49 -20.88
C THR A 145 0.29 -0.94 -20.61
N ALA A 146 0.49 -2.25 -20.44
CA ALA A 146 1.81 -2.81 -20.73
C ALA A 146 2.08 -2.61 -22.24
N PRO A 147 3.28 -2.21 -22.67
CA PRO A 147 3.58 -2.18 -24.10
C PRO A 147 3.29 -3.55 -24.72
N THR A 148 2.54 -3.58 -25.82
CA THR A 148 2.18 -4.81 -26.53
C THR A 148 3.46 -5.51 -27.01
N GLY A 149 3.77 -6.64 -26.39
CA GLY A 149 4.98 -7.43 -26.63
C GLY A 149 5.12 -8.51 -25.56
N SER A 150 4.12 -9.40 -25.49
CA SER A 150 4.15 -10.56 -24.60
C SER A 150 5.08 -11.63 -25.17
N ALA A 151 6.13 -11.96 -24.43
CA ALA A 151 6.47 -13.36 -24.20
C ALA A 151 6.45 -13.57 -22.69
N ALA A 152 5.85 -14.68 -22.28
CA ALA A 152 5.70 -15.10 -20.89
C ALA A 152 7.03 -15.00 -20.12
N ASP A 153 6.95 -14.48 -18.90
CA ASP A 153 8.05 -14.56 -17.93
C ASP A 153 8.22 -16.05 -17.57
N PRO A 154 9.43 -16.65 -17.70
CA PRO A 154 9.63 -18.03 -17.30
C PRO A 154 9.52 -18.12 -15.78
N GLY A 155 8.69 -19.05 -15.30
CA GLY A 155 8.58 -19.34 -13.88
C GLY A 155 9.93 -19.73 -13.25
N PRO A 156 10.04 -19.74 -11.91
CA PRO A 156 11.30 -20.01 -11.24
C PRO A 156 11.82 -21.39 -11.64
N ALA A 157 13.04 -21.43 -12.19
CA ALA A 157 13.75 -22.66 -12.44
C ALA A 157 13.89 -23.43 -11.12
N SER A 158 13.33 -24.63 -11.07
CA SER A 158 13.60 -25.59 -10.01
C SER A 158 15.06 -26.01 -10.09
N ASP A 159 15.80 -25.85 -9.00
CA ASP A 159 17.10 -26.49 -8.77
C ASP A 159 16.94 -28.01 -8.78
N ALA A 160 17.00 -28.59 -9.97
CA ALA A 160 17.03 -30.04 -10.18
C ALA A 160 17.87 -30.37 -11.42
N ALA A 161 19.06 -29.78 -11.55
CA ALA A 161 20.03 -30.15 -12.58
C ALA A 161 21.47 -29.73 -12.24
N ARG A 162 21.99 -30.12 -11.07
CA ARG A 162 23.44 -30.14 -10.81
C ARG A 162 23.85 -31.33 -9.95
N ARG A 163 23.60 -32.54 -10.44
CA ARG A 163 24.35 -33.76 -10.06
C ARG A 163 24.34 -34.73 -11.23
N SER A 164 25.23 -34.54 -12.18
CA SER A 164 25.70 -35.60 -13.11
C SER A 164 26.86 -35.06 -13.91
N ALA A 165 28.06 -35.16 -13.33
CA ALA A 165 29.33 -35.26 -14.04
C ALA A 165 30.42 -35.47 -12.98
N ASP A 166 30.68 -36.74 -12.61
CA ASP A 166 32.03 -37.26 -12.54
C ASP A 166 32.02 -38.79 -12.32
N GLY A 167 33.01 -39.49 -12.88
CA GLY A 167 33.40 -40.84 -12.46
C GLY A 167 33.05 -41.98 -13.41
N SER A 168 33.92 -42.21 -14.39
CA SER A 168 34.02 -43.47 -15.16
C SER A 168 34.99 -44.42 -14.46
N ASP A 169 34.63 -45.69 -14.20
CA ASP A 169 35.45 -46.90 -14.40
C ASP A 169 34.72 -48.21 -13.98
N PRO A 170 35.16 -49.43 -14.39
CA PRO A 170 34.25 -50.49 -14.80
C PRO A 170 34.40 -51.83 -14.05
N ALA A 171 33.48 -52.75 -14.39
CA ALA A 171 33.60 -54.21 -14.34
C ALA A 171 33.60 -54.94 -12.98
N ARG A 172 32.58 -55.79 -12.74
CA ARG A 172 32.63 -57.26 -12.94
C ARG A 172 31.46 -58.01 -12.29
N ALA A 173 30.93 -58.95 -13.08
CA ALA A 173 30.52 -60.32 -12.77
C ALA A 173 29.29 -60.64 -11.89
N ALA A 174 28.36 -61.33 -12.58
CA ALA A 174 27.71 -62.60 -12.22
C ALA A 174 26.66 -62.64 -11.10
N GLY A 175 25.51 -63.23 -11.42
CA GLY A 175 24.50 -63.65 -10.45
C GLY A 175 23.17 -64.00 -11.09
N ASP A 176 22.99 -65.30 -11.32
CA ASP A 176 21.92 -65.97 -12.06
C ASP A 176 20.54 -66.02 -11.38
N SER A 177 19.58 -66.55 -12.14
CA SER A 177 18.31 -67.21 -11.73
C SER A 177 17.13 -66.33 -11.27
N ALA A 178 15.96 -66.28 -11.94
CA ALA A 178 15.00 -67.29 -12.44
C ALA A 178 13.79 -67.48 -11.51
N GLY A 179 12.59 -67.52 -12.10
CA GLY A 179 11.31 -67.85 -11.45
C GLY A 179 10.18 -66.92 -11.93
N ALA A 180 9.68 -67.10 -13.16
CA ALA A 180 8.46 -67.87 -13.46
C ALA A 180 7.19 -67.22 -12.87
N SER A 181 6.36 -66.53 -13.67
CA SER A 181 5.40 -67.03 -14.68
C SER A 181 3.95 -66.98 -14.17
N ARG A 182 3.09 -66.35 -15.00
CA ARG A 182 1.73 -66.80 -15.40
C ARG A 182 0.58 -66.59 -14.38
N ASP A 183 -0.64 -66.19 -14.73
CA ASP A 183 -1.37 -66.11 -16.00
C ASP A 183 -2.41 -64.96 -16.02
N ASP A 184 -2.59 -64.43 -17.22
CA ASP A 184 -3.71 -63.74 -17.91
C ASP A 184 -5.15 -64.29 -17.65
N PRO A 185 -6.26 -63.86 -18.34
CA PRO A 185 -6.61 -62.59 -19.03
C PRO A 185 -8.11 -62.13 -18.96
N LEU A 186 -8.31 -60.86 -19.38
CA LEU A 186 -9.25 -60.26 -20.38
C LEU A 186 -10.81 -60.40 -20.41
N SER A 187 -11.35 -59.27 -20.91
CA SER A 187 -12.58 -59.03 -21.72
C SER A 187 -13.90 -58.88 -20.97
N GLY A 188 -14.82 -57.97 -21.29
CA GLY A 188 -15.08 -57.02 -22.40
C GLY A 188 -16.56 -56.60 -22.19
N GLY A 189 -17.04 -55.37 -22.41
CA GLY A 189 -17.20 -54.65 -23.67
C GLY A 189 -18.69 -54.25 -23.84
N GLY A 190 -18.95 -53.03 -24.34
CA GLY A 190 -20.20 -52.51 -24.94
C GLY A 190 -21.40 -52.22 -24.01
N ASP A 191 -22.30 -51.25 -24.24
CA ASP A 191 -22.53 -50.25 -25.29
C ASP A 191 -23.58 -49.25 -24.74
N ASP A 192 -23.29 -47.93 -24.78
CA ASP A 192 -24.02 -46.85 -25.50
C ASP A 192 -25.57 -46.62 -25.37
N PRO A 193 -26.12 -45.44 -25.83
CA PRO A 193 -26.86 -44.51 -24.96
C PRO A 193 -28.30 -44.17 -25.43
N VAL A 194 -29.03 -43.33 -24.68
CA VAL A 194 -30.25 -42.65 -25.19
C VAL A 194 -30.40 -41.21 -24.70
N SER A 195 -30.68 -40.33 -25.67
CA SER A 195 -31.03 -38.92 -25.58
C SER A 195 -32.55 -38.69 -25.52
N ALA A 196 -32.90 -37.40 -25.31
CA ALA A 196 -34.16 -36.70 -25.63
C ALA A 196 -35.18 -36.60 -24.48
N SER A 197 -35.96 -35.53 -24.30
CA SER A 197 -36.01 -34.14 -24.79
C SER A 197 -37.25 -33.46 -24.16
N ALA A 198 -37.18 -32.13 -24.02
CA ALA A 198 -38.26 -31.14 -24.21
C ALA A 198 -39.35 -30.87 -23.14
N GLY A 199 -39.52 -29.56 -22.88
CA GLY A 199 -40.79 -28.85 -22.66
C GLY A 199 -41.14 -28.55 -21.19
N ASP A 200 -41.74 -27.42 -20.81
CA ASP A 200 -42.03 -26.12 -21.41
C ASP A 200 -42.61 -25.25 -20.26
N SER A 201 -42.53 -23.92 -20.41
CA SER A 201 -43.48 -22.91 -19.90
C SER A 201 -43.57 -22.55 -18.40
N ALA A 202 -43.00 -21.37 -18.12
CA ALA A 202 -43.61 -20.17 -17.52
C ALA A 202 -44.73 -20.30 -16.45
N SER A 203 -44.51 -19.64 -15.30
CA SER A 203 -45.45 -18.68 -14.68
C SER A 203 -44.80 -18.02 -13.44
N ASP A 204 -44.63 -16.71 -13.49
CA ASP A 204 -44.59 -15.79 -12.34
C ASP A 204 -45.91 -14.99 -12.42
N PRO A 205 -46.61 -14.65 -11.33
CA PRO A 205 -46.31 -13.38 -10.67
C PRO A 205 -46.58 -13.29 -9.14
N GLY A 206 -45.84 -12.39 -8.49
CA GLY A 206 -46.24 -11.64 -7.27
C GLY A 206 -46.02 -12.39 -5.96
N GLY A 207 -45.55 -11.81 -4.86
CA GLY A 207 -45.64 -10.45 -4.33
C GLY A 207 -45.68 -10.61 -2.80
N ASP A 208 -45.36 -9.54 -2.05
CA ASP A 208 -45.44 -9.42 -0.58
C ASP A 208 -44.32 -10.09 0.23
N ALA A 209 -43.79 -9.53 1.32
CA ALA A 209 -43.86 -8.20 1.90
C ALA A 209 -42.75 -8.14 2.97
N MET A 210 -42.30 -6.91 3.25
CA MET A 210 -41.50 -6.53 4.39
C MET A 210 -42.08 -7.06 5.71
N SER A 211 -41.22 -7.41 6.66
CA SER A 211 -41.56 -7.47 8.07
C SER A 211 -40.42 -6.88 8.89
N ASP A 212 -40.73 -5.77 9.56
CA ASP A 212 -39.96 -5.16 10.64
C ASP A 212 -39.74 -6.16 11.80
N PRO A 213 -38.81 -5.82 12.71
CA PRO A 213 -39.34 -5.54 14.04
C PRO A 213 -38.76 -4.28 14.69
N ALA A 214 -39.65 -3.41 15.19
CA ALA A 214 -39.45 -2.69 16.44
C ALA A 214 -39.33 -3.73 17.58
N GLY A 215 -38.52 -3.64 18.61
CA GLY A 215 -38.00 -2.49 19.34
C GLY A 215 -38.24 -2.82 20.80
N ASP A 216 -37.19 -3.02 21.59
CA ASP A 216 -37.33 -2.98 23.05
C ASP A 216 -36.02 -2.50 23.70
N SER A 217 -36.18 -1.57 24.62
CA SER A 217 -35.13 -0.82 25.31
C SER A 217 -34.93 -1.39 26.71
N ALA A 218 -33.69 -1.63 27.13
CA ALA A 218 -33.32 -1.63 28.55
C ALA A 218 -31.79 -1.58 28.74
N GLY A 219 -31.32 -0.53 29.43
CA GLY A 219 -30.26 -0.64 30.44
C GLY A 219 -28.80 -0.46 30.00
N ASP A 220 -28.28 0.75 30.17
CA ASP A 220 -26.85 1.01 30.40
C ASP A 220 -26.32 0.21 31.60
N PRO A 221 -25.03 -0.17 31.57
CA PRO A 221 -24.18 0.21 32.69
C PRO A 221 -22.88 0.92 32.27
N ALA A 222 -22.55 1.95 33.05
CA ALA A 222 -21.36 2.79 32.98
C ALA A 222 -20.05 1.99 33.18
N PRO A 223 -18.90 2.52 32.71
CA PRO A 223 -17.60 1.91 32.96
C PRO A 223 -17.05 2.27 34.35
N ASP A 224 -16.58 1.24 35.06
CA ASP A 224 -15.81 1.36 36.30
C ASP A 224 -14.49 2.10 36.04
N SER A 225 -14.36 3.26 36.67
CA SER A 225 -13.13 3.99 36.92
C SER A 225 -12.46 3.44 38.18
N ALA A 226 -11.23 2.92 38.05
CA ALA A 226 -10.36 2.64 39.17
C ALA A 226 -9.30 3.74 39.30
N ASP A 227 -9.34 4.40 40.46
CA ASP A 227 -8.40 5.36 40.99
C ASP A 227 -6.94 4.87 40.98
N ALA A 228 -6.04 5.80 40.67
CA ALA A 228 -4.74 5.87 41.32
C ALA A 228 -4.39 7.36 41.53
N SER A 229 -4.78 7.85 42.69
CA SER A 229 -4.33 9.08 43.31
C SER A 229 -2.84 9.00 43.67
N GLY A 230 -2.15 10.11 43.49
CA GLY A 230 -0.74 10.29 43.81
C GLY A 230 -0.38 11.76 43.76
N ASP A 231 -0.82 12.49 44.79
CA ASP A 231 -0.43 13.87 45.10
C ASP A 231 1.10 14.01 45.18
N SER A 232 1.61 15.11 44.63
CA SER A 232 2.74 15.85 45.21
C SER A 232 2.76 17.27 44.63
N ALA A 233 2.26 18.19 45.43
CA ALA A 233 2.41 19.63 45.25
C ALA A 233 3.89 20.05 45.37
N GLY A 234 4.27 21.03 44.55
CA GLY A 234 5.54 21.74 44.62
C GLY A 234 5.34 23.15 44.09
N ASP A 235 4.96 24.05 44.99
CA ASP A 235 4.84 25.49 44.80
C ASP A 235 6.21 26.14 44.56
N SER A 236 6.27 27.14 43.69
CA SER A 236 6.87 28.48 43.93
C SER A 236 7.56 29.09 42.71
N ALA A 237 6.93 30.16 42.22
CA ALA A 237 7.46 31.52 42.02
C ALA A 237 8.76 31.75 41.21
N GLY A 238 8.59 32.62 40.20
CA GLY A 238 9.35 33.86 40.10
C GLY A 238 10.58 33.84 39.18
N GLY A 239 10.57 34.69 38.15
CA GLY A 239 11.76 34.92 37.35
C GLY A 239 11.53 35.76 36.09
N SER A 240 11.05 36.98 36.25
CA SER A 240 11.13 38.03 35.24
C SER A 240 12.61 38.31 34.92
N GLY A 241 12.99 38.24 33.65
CA GLY A 241 14.34 38.55 33.19
C GLY A 241 14.29 39.05 31.75
N ASP A 242 14.38 40.37 31.61
CA ASP A 242 14.36 41.13 30.36
C ASP A 242 15.78 41.27 29.79
N SER A 243 15.88 41.24 28.45
CA SER A 243 16.91 41.84 27.58
C SER A 243 18.31 41.20 27.43
N PRO A 244 19.09 41.52 26.36
CA PRO A 244 18.74 42.18 25.08
C PRO A 244 19.29 41.49 23.81
N ALA A 245 18.86 42.05 22.67
CA ALA A 245 19.37 41.82 21.32
C ALA A 245 20.90 41.99 21.19
N GLY A 246 21.51 41.11 20.39
CA GLY A 246 22.87 41.23 19.88
C GLY A 246 22.90 40.79 18.42
N SER A 247 23.04 41.76 17.52
CA SER A 247 23.29 41.58 16.09
C SER A 247 24.63 40.88 15.86
N GLY A 248 24.65 39.87 14.99
CA GLY A 248 25.85 39.20 14.50
C GLY A 248 25.60 38.66 13.12
N ASP A 249 26.00 39.45 12.12
CA ASP A 249 26.06 39.11 10.71
C ASP A 249 27.19 38.08 10.52
N ASP A 250 26.90 36.90 9.96
CA ASP A 250 27.94 36.03 9.41
C ASP A 250 27.40 35.25 8.21
N ARG A 251 27.60 35.84 7.04
CA ARG A 251 27.55 35.16 5.75
C ARG A 251 28.77 34.24 5.66
N ARG A 252 28.55 32.92 5.67
CA ARG A 252 29.54 31.97 5.14
C ARG A 252 28.92 31.05 4.11
N ALA A 253 29.22 31.38 2.86
CA ALA A 253 29.03 30.52 1.70
C ALA A 253 29.89 29.25 1.80
N GLY A 254 29.32 28.14 1.34
CA GLY A 254 30.00 26.88 1.05
C GLY A 254 28.94 25.81 0.82
N HIS A 255 28.99 24.91 -0.15
CA HIS A 255 29.88 24.73 -1.28
C HIS A 255 29.09 23.74 -2.16
N ALA A 256 28.62 24.17 -3.33
CA ALA A 256 28.00 23.28 -4.30
C ALA A 256 29.10 22.66 -5.15
N ALA A 257 29.45 21.40 -4.87
CA ALA A 257 30.30 20.61 -5.75
C ALA A 257 29.44 20.06 -6.89
N ARG A 258 29.66 20.65 -8.07
CA ARG A 258 29.29 20.11 -9.38
C ARG A 258 30.20 18.90 -9.62
N TYR A 259 29.62 17.77 -10.02
CA TYR A 259 30.38 16.74 -10.73
C TYR A 259 29.96 16.82 -12.19
N ASP A 260 30.91 17.23 -13.02
CA ASP A 260 30.85 17.18 -14.47
C ASP A 260 30.97 15.72 -14.91
N ASP A 261 30.10 15.34 -15.84
CA ASP A 261 30.04 14.06 -16.54
C ASP A 261 30.57 14.32 -17.96
N PRO A 262 31.63 13.65 -18.43
CA PRO A 262 31.93 13.60 -19.85
C PRO A 262 31.41 12.30 -20.48
N ASP A 263 30.59 12.49 -21.52
CA ASP A 263 30.43 11.68 -22.74
C ASP A 263 31.33 10.42 -22.88
N GLY A 264 30.86 9.26 -23.34
CA GLY A 264 29.90 8.98 -24.40
C GLY A 264 30.56 8.00 -25.38
N SER A 265 30.02 6.78 -25.44
CA SER A 265 30.19 5.72 -26.47
C SER A 265 31.59 5.38 -27.01
N ASP A 266 31.99 4.10 -26.88
CA ASP A 266 32.30 3.19 -28.00
C ASP A 266 32.91 1.85 -27.49
N GLY A 267 32.57 0.74 -28.15
CA GLY A 267 33.45 -0.44 -28.24
C GLY A 267 33.23 -1.60 -27.25
N TRP A 268 32.35 -2.53 -27.62
CA TRP A 268 32.47 -3.94 -27.21
C TRP A 268 33.64 -4.59 -27.96
N ASP A 269 34.64 -5.11 -27.24
CA ASP A 269 35.40 -6.31 -27.63
C ASP A 269 35.89 -7.02 -26.37
N GLY A 270 35.89 -8.36 -26.43
CA GLY A 270 36.07 -9.26 -25.29
C GLY A 270 37.52 -9.38 -24.81
N GLY A 271 37.65 -9.82 -23.56
CA GLY A 271 38.95 -10.17 -22.99
C GLY A 271 38.82 -10.59 -21.53
N ASP A 272 38.74 -11.91 -21.34
CA ASP A 272 39.10 -12.62 -20.12
C ASP A 272 40.44 -12.10 -19.56
N GLN A 273 40.44 -11.67 -18.28
CA GLN A 273 41.64 -11.61 -17.45
C GLN A 273 41.28 -11.38 -15.97
N GLY A 274 41.45 -12.44 -15.19
CA GLY A 274 42.29 -12.41 -13.99
C GLY A 274 41.65 -11.93 -12.69
N ASP A 275 41.36 -12.91 -11.82
CA ASP A 275 41.19 -12.76 -10.38
C ASP A 275 42.27 -11.87 -9.74
N LEU A 276 41.85 -10.80 -9.06
CA LEU A 276 42.52 -10.21 -7.90
C LEU A 276 41.44 -9.85 -6.85
N PRO A 277 41.68 -10.13 -5.56
CA PRO A 277 40.70 -9.87 -4.52
C PRO A 277 40.72 -8.38 -4.17
N ASP A 278 39.60 -7.69 -4.40
CA ASP A 278 39.37 -6.37 -3.81
C ASP A 278 38.97 -6.56 -2.33
N ASP A 279 39.99 -6.76 -1.50
CA ASP A 279 39.93 -6.61 -0.04
C ASP A 279 39.75 -5.13 0.31
N ASP A 280 38.56 -4.55 0.09
CA ASP A 280 38.13 -3.25 0.64
C ASP A 280 36.62 -2.97 0.46
N ASP A 281 35.76 -4.00 0.51
CA ASP A 281 34.32 -3.81 0.73
C ASP A 281 34.03 -3.78 2.25
N PRO A 282 33.60 -2.65 2.84
CA PRO A 282 33.18 -2.60 4.24
C PRO A 282 31.88 -3.38 4.51
N TYR A 283 31.37 -4.19 3.58
CA TYR A 283 30.36 -5.21 3.83
C TYR A 283 30.96 -6.41 4.58
N THR A 284 31.28 -6.16 5.84
CA THR A 284 31.45 -7.12 6.93
C THR A 284 30.54 -8.33 6.78
N ASP A 285 31.09 -9.51 7.06
CA ASP A 285 30.44 -10.82 7.28
C ASP A 285 28.93 -10.68 7.59
N PRO A 286 28.02 -11.36 6.84
CA PRO A 286 26.59 -11.16 7.00
C PRO A 286 26.21 -11.32 8.46
N ALA A 287 25.64 -10.24 9.03
CA ALA A 287 25.26 -10.20 10.44
C ALA A 287 24.56 -11.51 10.82
N PRO A 288 24.86 -12.12 11.99
CA PRO A 288 24.50 -13.51 12.33
C PRO A 288 22.99 -13.83 12.37
N HIS A 289 22.12 -12.91 11.94
CA HIS A 289 20.67 -13.04 11.92
C HIS A 289 20.04 -12.32 10.71
N THR A 290 20.38 -12.78 9.51
CA THR A 290 19.76 -12.35 8.25
C THR A 290 18.76 -13.41 7.74
N ALA A 291 17.94 -13.05 6.75
CA ALA A 291 17.07 -13.98 6.04
C ALA A 291 17.32 -13.90 4.52
N PRO A 292 17.04 -14.96 3.74
CA PRO A 292 17.21 -14.92 2.29
C PRO A 292 16.38 -13.81 1.64
N ARG A 293 16.96 -13.14 0.63
CA ARG A 293 16.24 -12.14 -0.16
C ARG A 293 15.06 -12.81 -0.88
N PRO A 294 13.80 -12.36 -0.66
CA PRO A 294 12.67 -12.89 -1.40
C PRO A 294 12.71 -12.42 -2.86
N ALA A 295 11.98 -13.14 -3.74
CA ALA A 295 11.72 -12.67 -5.09
C ALA A 295 10.93 -11.34 -5.03
N ILE A 296 11.44 -10.33 -5.75
CA ILE A 296 10.84 -8.99 -5.82
C ILE A 296 10.67 -8.64 -7.30
N VAL A 297 9.44 -8.36 -7.71
CA VAL A 297 9.12 -7.78 -9.01
C VAL A 297 9.66 -6.36 -9.03
N SER A 298 10.68 -6.11 -9.85
CA SER A 298 11.30 -4.79 -10.00
C SER A 298 10.33 -3.78 -10.62
N ARG A 299 10.68 -2.51 -10.53
CA ARG A 299 9.94 -1.43 -11.21
C ARG A 299 9.77 -1.66 -12.71
N ALA A 300 10.83 -2.10 -13.39
CA ALA A 300 10.76 -2.52 -14.79
C ALA A 300 9.86 -3.76 -15.01
N GLY A 301 9.79 -4.66 -14.02
CA GLY A 301 8.94 -5.84 -14.03
C GLY A 301 7.45 -5.51 -14.04
N TRP A 302 7.01 -4.55 -13.21
CA TRP A 302 5.61 -4.09 -13.20
C TRP A 302 5.32 -2.93 -14.17
N LYS A 303 6.33 -2.54 -14.97
CA LYS A 303 6.26 -1.49 -16.01
C LYS A 303 6.02 -0.10 -15.45
N ALA A 304 6.82 0.27 -14.44
CA ALA A 304 6.86 1.63 -13.93
C ALA A 304 7.20 2.63 -15.03
N ASP A 305 6.46 3.73 -15.06
CA ASP A 305 6.78 4.89 -15.88
C ASP A 305 7.73 5.79 -15.09
N GLU A 306 9.03 5.55 -15.21
CA GLU A 306 10.06 6.26 -14.43
C GLU A 306 10.10 7.78 -14.71
N SER A 307 9.47 8.24 -15.79
CA SER A 307 9.35 9.67 -16.10
C SER A 307 8.39 10.42 -15.15
N LEU A 308 7.58 9.69 -14.38
CA LEU A 308 6.65 10.31 -13.44
C LEU A 308 7.35 10.75 -12.15
N ARG A 309 8.30 9.95 -11.64
CA ARG A 309 8.96 10.25 -10.36
C ARG A 309 10.05 11.31 -10.53
N GLU A 310 10.43 11.92 -9.42
CA GLU A 310 11.67 12.68 -9.38
C GLU A 310 12.90 11.78 -9.53
N THR A 311 13.96 12.34 -10.12
CA THR A 311 15.20 11.61 -10.42
C THR A 311 16.01 11.28 -9.16
N ALA A 312 16.07 12.22 -8.20
CA ALA A 312 16.90 12.12 -7.01
C ALA A 312 16.25 11.32 -5.87
N PHE A 313 16.99 10.35 -5.33
CA PHE A 313 16.57 9.59 -4.16
C PHE A 313 16.86 10.35 -2.86
N ALA A 314 15.94 10.27 -1.90
CA ALA A 314 16.20 10.69 -0.53
C ALA A 314 16.41 9.45 0.33
N TYR A 315 17.60 9.31 0.92
CA TYR A 315 17.92 8.23 1.85
C TYR A 315 17.91 8.73 3.29
N THR A 316 17.54 7.86 4.21
CA THR A 316 17.60 8.12 5.66
C THR A 316 18.83 7.40 6.24
N GLY A 317 18.86 7.15 7.56
CA GLY A 317 19.86 6.29 8.18
C GLY A 317 19.65 4.82 7.81
N THR A 318 19.39 3.98 8.80
CA THR A 318 19.14 2.55 8.61
C THR A 318 17.68 2.21 8.87
N THR A 319 17.16 1.18 8.20
CA THR A 319 15.81 0.68 8.50
C THR A 319 15.77 0.10 9.91
N LYS A 320 15.01 0.73 10.80
CA LYS A 320 14.79 0.35 12.20
C LYS A 320 13.45 -0.37 12.41
N ALA A 321 12.47 -0.12 11.54
CA ALA A 321 11.16 -0.78 11.60
C ALA A 321 10.53 -0.92 10.21
N VAL A 322 9.62 -1.88 10.10
CA VAL A 322 8.68 -2.04 9.00
C VAL A 322 7.29 -1.61 9.46
N PHE A 323 6.66 -0.69 8.73
CA PHE A 323 5.25 -0.35 8.90
C PHE A 323 4.40 -1.11 7.88
N VAL A 324 3.44 -1.87 8.38
CA VAL A 324 2.52 -2.68 7.58
C VAL A 324 1.25 -1.87 7.30
N HIS A 325 0.90 -1.83 6.02
CA HIS A 325 -0.24 -1.12 5.46
C HIS A 325 -1.19 -2.06 4.72
N HIS A 326 -2.40 -1.57 4.50
CA HIS A 326 -3.25 -2.04 3.40
C HIS A 326 -3.47 -0.88 2.42
N THR A 327 -3.78 -1.16 1.16
CA THR A 327 -4.02 -0.09 0.17
C THR A 327 -5.46 0.45 0.20
N ALA A 328 -6.33 -0.16 1.03
CA ALA A 328 -7.78 0.09 1.07
C ALA A 328 -8.52 -0.12 -0.28
N THR A 329 -7.86 -0.76 -1.26
CA THR A 329 -8.46 -1.11 -2.55
C THR A 329 -9.37 -2.34 -2.44
N SER A 330 -10.08 -2.67 -3.53
CA SER A 330 -10.81 -3.95 -3.65
C SER A 330 -9.91 -5.17 -3.41
N ASN A 331 -10.49 -6.25 -2.87
CA ASN A 331 -9.85 -7.57 -2.78
C ASN A 331 -10.15 -8.46 -4.00
N ASP A 332 -11.13 -8.06 -4.83
CA ASP A 332 -11.71 -8.84 -5.92
C ASP A 332 -11.00 -8.59 -7.26
N TYR A 333 -9.67 -8.45 -7.23
CA TYR A 333 -8.83 -8.35 -8.43
C TYR A 333 -8.24 -9.70 -8.82
N ALA A 334 -7.96 -9.97 -10.09
CA ALA A 334 -7.15 -11.14 -10.47
C ALA A 334 -5.67 -10.86 -10.15
N CYS A 335 -4.89 -11.88 -9.78
CA CYS A 335 -3.46 -11.65 -9.50
C CYS A 335 -2.66 -11.17 -10.72
N ALA A 336 -3.21 -11.27 -11.93
CA ALA A 336 -2.65 -10.67 -13.15
C ALA A 336 -2.86 -9.14 -13.20
N ASP A 337 -3.83 -8.61 -12.45
CA ASP A 337 -4.13 -7.17 -12.39
C ASP A 337 -3.19 -6.44 -11.43
N ALA A 338 -2.47 -7.16 -10.56
CA ALA A 338 -1.63 -6.56 -9.53
C ALA A 338 -0.59 -5.56 -10.07
N PRO A 339 0.14 -5.83 -11.18
CA PRO A 339 0.99 -4.80 -11.80
C PRO A 339 0.24 -3.54 -12.21
N ALA A 340 -0.99 -3.67 -12.73
CA ALA A 340 -1.82 -2.52 -13.10
C ALA A 340 -2.29 -1.74 -11.86
N ILE A 341 -2.64 -2.43 -10.77
CA ILE A 341 -2.97 -1.80 -9.49
C ILE A 341 -1.76 -1.01 -8.96
N VAL A 342 -0.56 -1.60 -8.97
CA VAL A 342 0.68 -0.92 -8.53
C VAL A 342 0.94 0.34 -9.38
N ARG A 343 0.81 0.25 -10.72
CA ARG A 343 0.92 1.42 -11.61
C ARG A 343 -0.14 2.48 -11.32
N GLY A 344 -1.37 2.07 -11.02
CA GLY A 344 -2.46 2.97 -10.64
C GLY A 344 -2.12 3.75 -9.37
N ILE A 345 -1.70 3.05 -8.30
CA ILE A 345 -1.31 3.68 -7.03
C ILE A 345 -0.14 4.64 -7.26
N TYR A 346 0.87 4.22 -8.04
CA TYR A 346 2.00 5.08 -8.39
C TYR A 346 1.56 6.37 -9.10
N ARG A 347 0.73 6.25 -10.14
CA ARG A 347 0.19 7.40 -10.88
C ARG A 347 -0.66 8.30 -9.99
N TYR A 348 -1.46 7.73 -9.10
CA TYR A 348 -2.27 8.48 -8.14
C TYR A 348 -1.40 9.31 -7.19
N HIS A 349 -0.45 8.68 -6.48
CA HIS A 349 0.45 9.38 -5.57
C HIS A 349 1.20 10.52 -6.26
N VAL A 350 1.76 10.28 -7.46
CA VAL A 350 2.57 11.29 -8.15
C VAL A 350 1.73 12.37 -8.82
N ARG A 351 0.68 12.01 -9.57
CA ARG A 351 -0.04 12.96 -10.42
C ARG A 351 -1.27 13.56 -9.73
N ALA A 352 -1.93 12.81 -8.85
CA ALA A 352 -3.09 13.31 -8.12
C ALA A 352 -2.70 13.94 -6.79
N GLU A 353 -1.76 13.35 -6.05
CA GLU A 353 -1.35 13.84 -4.72
C GLU A 353 -0.07 14.69 -4.74
N GLY A 354 0.67 14.70 -5.85
CA GLY A 354 1.87 15.52 -6.01
C GLY A 354 3.11 14.97 -5.30
N TRP A 355 3.14 13.68 -4.98
CA TRP A 355 4.25 13.03 -4.30
C TRP A 355 5.43 12.79 -5.25
N ARG A 356 6.63 12.63 -4.70
CA ARG A 356 7.86 12.48 -5.49
C ARG A 356 7.95 11.13 -6.20
N ASP A 357 7.29 10.12 -5.65
CA ASP A 357 7.17 8.74 -6.15
C ASP A 357 6.04 8.02 -5.36
N ILE A 358 5.80 6.74 -5.61
CA ILE A 358 4.89 5.92 -4.80
C ILE A 358 5.33 5.92 -3.32
N GLY A 359 4.43 6.25 -2.38
CA GLY A 359 4.80 6.41 -0.97
C GLY A 359 5.27 5.16 -0.23
N TYR A 360 4.84 3.96 -0.65
CA TYR A 360 5.26 2.69 -0.06
C TYR A 360 6.60 2.21 -0.63
N ASN A 361 7.47 1.65 0.20
CA ASN A 361 8.71 1.04 -0.26
C ASN A 361 8.46 -0.30 -0.98
N PHE A 362 7.47 -1.06 -0.53
CA PHE A 362 7.06 -2.32 -1.17
C PHE A 362 5.54 -2.50 -1.14
N LEU A 363 5.03 -3.28 -2.10
CA LEU A 363 3.66 -3.73 -2.13
C LEU A 363 3.58 -5.25 -2.23
N ILE A 364 2.53 -5.86 -1.68
CA ILE A 364 2.32 -7.32 -1.69
C ILE A 364 0.92 -7.63 -2.20
N ASP A 365 0.81 -8.41 -3.27
CA ASP A 365 -0.50 -8.87 -3.77
C ASP A 365 -1.05 -10.08 -3.00
N LYS A 366 -2.33 -10.40 -3.20
CA LYS A 366 -2.98 -11.56 -2.57
C LYS A 366 -2.42 -12.91 -3.00
N CYS A 367 -1.62 -12.97 -4.05
CA CYS A 367 -0.90 -14.16 -4.48
C CYS A 367 0.51 -14.27 -3.86
N GLY A 368 0.92 -13.29 -3.05
CA GLY A 368 2.21 -13.28 -2.37
C GLY A 368 3.38 -12.80 -3.24
N ARG A 369 3.12 -12.13 -4.37
CA ARG A 369 4.17 -11.44 -5.11
C ARG A 369 4.51 -10.13 -4.42
N ILE A 370 5.80 -9.85 -4.30
CA ILE A 370 6.32 -8.61 -3.72
C ILE A 370 6.76 -7.70 -4.87
N TYR A 371 6.32 -6.45 -4.84
CA TYR A 371 6.66 -5.42 -5.82
C TYR A 371 7.55 -4.37 -5.17
N GLU A 372 8.62 -3.98 -5.87
CA GLU A 372 9.38 -2.78 -5.54
C GLU A 372 8.49 -1.55 -5.72
N GLY A 373 8.30 -0.76 -4.65
CA GLY A 373 7.58 0.51 -4.68
C GLY A 373 8.56 1.67 -4.90
N ARG A 374 8.80 2.46 -3.85
CA ARG A 374 9.68 3.64 -3.85
C ARG A 374 11.07 3.31 -4.43
N ALA A 375 11.43 3.99 -5.50
CA ALA A 375 12.65 3.72 -6.28
C ALA A 375 13.93 3.90 -5.45
N GLY A 376 14.94 3.06 -5.73
CA GLY A 376 16.24 3.09 -5.05
C GLY A 376 16.22 2.49 -3.64
N GLY A 377 15.09 1.93 -3.19
CA GLY A 377 14.84 1.49 -1.82
C GLY A 377 15.01 0.01 -1.52
N VAL A 378 15.32 -0.84 -2.50
CA VAL A 378 15.27 -2.29 -2.31
C VAL A 378 16.20 -2.72 -1.17
N THR A 379 17.49 -2.40 -1.25
CA THR A 379 18.49 -2.70 -0.20
C THR A 379 18.80 -1.53 0.73
N ARG A 380 18.30 -0.32 0.42
CA ARG A 380 18.61 0.92 1.16
C ARG A 380 17.39 1.50 1.87
N ALA A 381 17.58 2.34 2.87
CA ALA A 381 16.49 3.04 3.56
C ALA A 381 16.09 4.30 2.77
N VAL A 382 15.39 4.13 1.65
CA VAL A 382 14.83 5.27 0.91
C VAL A 382 13.63 5.82 1.69
N LEU A 383 13.57 7.14 1.84
CA LEU A 383 12.48 7.85 2.49
C LEU A 383 11.19 7.69 1.66
N GLY A 384 10.17 7.11 2.27
CA GLY A 384 8.82 7.01 1.72
C GLY A 384 7.90 8.14 2.17
N ALA A 385 6.60 7.96 1.92
CA ALA A 385 5.51 8.84 2.33
C ALA A 385 4.31 8.03 2.86
N HIS A 386 4.60 6.91 3.52
CA HIS A 386 3.64 5.89 3.93
C HIS A 386 3.16 6.03 5.38
N THR A 387 3.85 6.74 6.26
CA THR A 387 3.46 6.83 7.68
C THR A 387 3.85 8.19 8.19
N LEU A 388 2.91 9.14 8.13
CA LEU A 388 3.14 10.50 8.57
C LEU A 388 3.64 10.52 10.01
N GLY A 389 4.81 11.11 10.22
CA GLY A 389 5.53 11.15 11.49
C GLY A 389 6.61 10.08 11.64
N PHE A 390 6.60 9.01 10.83
CA PHE A 390 7.56 7.91 10.95
C PHE A 390 8.07 7.41 9.59
N ASN A 391 8.07 8.25 8.54
CA ASN A 391 8.65 7.87 7.25
C ASN A 391 10.19 7.68 7.35
N THR A 392 10.84 8.41 8.25
CA THR A 392 12.30 8.35 8.46
C THR A 392 12.72 7.05 9.16
N ASP A 393 13.78 6.40 8.65
CA ASP A 393 14.37 5.17 9.19
C ASP A 393 13.44 3.95 9.21
N THR A 394 12.42 3.94 8.35
CA THR A 394 11.47 2.83 8.27
C THR A 394 11.26 2.34 6.84
N THR A 395 10.50 1.26 6.69
CA THR A 395 10.08 0.73 5.40
C THR A 395 8.58 0.47 5.45
N GLY A 396 7.83 1.12 4.56
CA GLY A 396 6.40 0.89 4.37
C GLY A 396 6.14 -0.28 3.44
N VAL A 397 5.36 -1.26 3.91
CA VAL A 397 4.92 -2.42 3.12
C VAL A 397 3.40 -2.42 3.05
N ALA A 398 2.83 -2.18 1.87
CA ALA A 398 1.39 -2.19 1.65
C ALA A 398 0.89 -3.51 1.07
N VAL A 399 0.01 -4.20 1.79
CA VAL A 399 -0.70 -5.37 1.28
C VAL A 399 -1.89 -4.89 0.45
N ILE A 400 -1.93 -5.23 -0.83
CA ILE A 400 -2.94 -4.76 -1.77
C ILE A 400 -4.30 -5.36 -1.41
N GLY A 401 -5.23 -4.50 -0.97
CA GLY A 401 -6.58 -4.87 -0.57
C GLY A 401 -7.11 -4.07 0.62
N THR A 402 -8.26 -4.49 1.14
CA THR A 402 -8.86 -3.99 2.38
C THR A 402 -9.09 -5.12 3.40
N PHE A 403 -8.52 -4.98 4.61
CA PHE A 403 -8.49 -6.04 5.62
C PHE A 403 -9.16 -5.64 6.94
N THR A 404 -10.08 -4.68 6.90
CA THR A 404 -10.94 -4.35 8.06
C THR A 404 -11.81 -5.54 8.45
N LYS A 405 -12.43 -6.20 7.46
CA LYS A 405 -13.29 -7.38 7.64
C LYS A 405 -12.75 -8.65 6.98
N ALA A 406 -12.12 -8.53 5.81
CA ALA A 406 -11.58 -9.67 5.06
C ALA A 406 -10.24 -10.13 5.62
N LYS A 407 -10.00 -11.44 5.64
CA LYS A 407 -8.70 -12.00 6.05
C LYS A 407 -7.68 -11.87 4.91
N PRO A 408 -6.43 -11.47 5.18
CA PRO A 408 -5.38 -11.54 4.16
C PRO A 408 -5.12 -13.00 3.77
N SER A 409 -4.70 -13.22 2.52
CA SER A 409 -4.35 -14.57 2.08
C SER A 409 -3.10 -15.06 2.80
N ALA A 410 -2.99 -16.38 3.00
CA ALA A 410 -1.79 -16.96 3.59
C ALA A 410 -0.53 -16.69 2.72
N ALA A 411 -0.68 -16.56 1.40
CA ALA A 411 0.41 -16.22 0.50
C ALA A 411 0.94 -14.79 0.75
N ALA A 412 0.05 -13.81 0.92
CA ALA A 412 0.42 -12.44 1.24
C ALA A 412 1.09 -12.33 2.61
N VAL A 413 0.56 -13.02 3.63
CA VAL A 413 1.17 -13.05 4.97
C VAL A 413 2.57 -13.66 4.93
N ARG A 414 2.76 -14.79 4.25
CA ARG A 414 4.10 -15.40 4.09
C ARG A 414 5.08 -14.52 3.31
N ALA A 415 4.60 -13.76 2.33
CA ALA A 415 5.42 -12.80 1.61
C ALA A 415 5.86 -11.65 2.52
N LEU A 416 4.96 -11.15 3.36
CA LEU A 416 5.26 -10.12 4.36
C LEU A 416 6.30 -10.61 5.38
N GLU A 417 6.17 -11.84 5.87
CA GLU A 417 7.14 -12.47 6.78
C GLU A 417 8.55 -12.49 6.17
N ARG A 418 8.70 -13.02 4.96
CA ARG A 418 9.99 -13.10 4.26
C ARG A 418 10.58 -11.72 3.98
N LEU A 419 9.74 -10.79 3.50
CA LEU A 419 10.18 -9.43 3.18
C LEU A 419 10.66 -8.68 4.43
N ALA A 420 9.89 -8.74 5.51
CA ALA A 420 10.26 -8.06 6.76
C ALA A 420 11.51 -8.68 7.40
N ALA A 421 11.61 -10.01 7.41
CA ALA A 421 12.78 -10.72 7.92
C ALA A 421 14.06 -10.30 7.18
N TRP A 422 14.03 -10.32 5.84
CA TRP A 422 15.16 -9.93 5.01
C TRP A 422 15.51 -8.45 5.17
N LYS A 423 14.52 -7.55 5.04
CA LYS A 423 14.75 -6.11 5.06
C LYS A 423 15.31 -5.62 6.40
N LEU A 424 14.79 -6.13 7.52
CA LEU A 424 15.31 -5.83 8.86
C LEU A 424 16.66 -6.54 9.11
N GLY A 425 16.88 -7.70 8.49
CA GLY A 425 18.14 -8.44 8.55
C GLY A 425 19.32 -7.67 7.95
N LEU A 426 19.10 -6.88 6.90
CA LEU A 426 20.14 -6.02 6.28
C LEU A 426 20.82 -5.07 7.27
N THR A 427 20.17 -4.75 8.38
CA THR A 427 20.65 -3.83 9.42
C THR A 427 20.73 -4.50 10.80
N GLY A 428 20.61 -5.83 10.85
CA GLY A 428 20.69 -6.63 12.08
C GLY A 428 19.49 -6.50 13.03
N VAL A 429 18.41 -5.84 12.63
CA VAL A 429 17.24 -5.58 13.48
C VAL A 429 16.43 -6.87 13.69
N ASN A 430 16.19 -7.23 14.95
CA ASN A 430 15.35 -8.37 15.32
C ASN A 430 13.87 -8.09 14.98
N ALA A 431 13.29 -8.91 14.10
CA ALA A 431 11.90 -8.80 13.66
C ALA A 431 10.85 -9.03 14.78
N ALA A 432 11.20 -9.73 15.87
CA ALA A 432 10.34 -9.88 17.05
C ALA A 432 10.55 -8.78 18.10
N GLY A 433 11.54 -7.91 17.90
CA GLY A 433 11.96 -6.90 18.86
C GLY A 433 11.11 -5.63 18.88
N ARG A 434 11.65 -4.64 19.60
CA ARG A 434 11.15 -3.27 19.64
C ARG A 434 12.25 -2.31 19.25
N THR A 435 11.85 -1.16 18.73
CA THR A 435 12.76 -0.04 18.43
C THR A 435 12.16 1.26 18.96
N THR A 436 12.99 2.29 19.09
CA THR A 436 12.51 3.65 19.42
C THR A 436 12.66 4.53 18.19
N LEU A 437 11.55 5.12 17.75
CA LEU A 437 11.51 6.08 16.65
C LEU A 437 11.15 7.47 17.19
N THR A 438 11.65 8.52 16.55
CA THR A 438 11.27 9.90 16.86
C THR A 438 10.20 10.34 15.87
N SER A 439 9.05 10.80 16.36
CA SER A 439 7.97 11.31 15.53
C SER A 439 8.39 12.62 14.85
N ALA A 440 8.20 12.73 13.54
CA ALA A 440 8.24 13.99 12.80
C ALA A 440 6.93 14.80 12.92
N GLY A 441 5.94 14.28 13.66
CA GLY A 441 4.62 14.88 13.84
C GLY A 441 3.54 14.10 13.09
N SER A 442 2.53 13.65 13.82
CA SER A 442 1.35 12.97 13.29
C SER A 442 0.10 13.39 14.08
N ASN A 443 -1.08 12.90 13.67
CA ASN A 443 -2.32 13.11 14.43
C ASN A 443 -2.38 12.31 15.74
N LYS A 444 -1.36 11.49 16.03
CA LYS A 444 -1.25 10.65 17.22
C LYS A 444 -0.07 11.03 18.11
N TYR A 445 1.05 11.44 17.50
CA TYR A 445 2.27 11.80 18.24
C TYR A 445 2.81 13.15 17.75
N ALA A 446 2.98 14.09 18.67
CA ALA A 446 3.60 15.37 18.42
C ALA A 446 5.05 15.22 17.88
N PRO A 447 5.56 16.18 17.10
CA PRO A 447 6.94 16.15 16.63
C PRO A 447 7.95 16.11 17.79
N GLY A 448 9.04 15.37 17.61
CA GLY A 448 10.10 15.18 18.61
C GLY A 448 9.81 14.10 19.66
N VAL A 449 8.58 13.60 19.75
CA VAL A 449 8.23 12.53 20.70
C VAL A 449 8.92 11.23 20.32
N ARG A 450 9.64 10.62 21.28
CA ARG A 450 10.24 9.29 21.12
C ARG A 450 9.23 8.21 21.49
N VAL A 451 8.93 7.32 20.55
CA VAL A 451 7.93 6.26 20.71
C VAL A 451 8.60 4.90 20.59
N SER A 452 8.41 4.05 21.59
CA SER A 452 8.79 2.64 21.52
C SER A 452 7.74 1.87 20.73
N LEU A 453 8.14 1.26 19.62
CA LEU A 453 7.29 0.50 18.70
C LEU A 453 7.84 -0.90 18.48
N ASN A 454 7.01 -1.82 18.00
CA ASN A 454 7.52 -3.10 17.51
C ASN A 454 8.31 -2.86 16.22
N THR A 455 9.35 -3.67 15.97
CA THR A 455 10.14 -3.56 14.73
C THR A 455 9.31 -3.92 13.48
N ILE A 456 8.22 -4.67 13.65
CA ILE A 456 7.12 -4.76 12.66
C ILE A 456 5.87 -4.22 13.34
N SER A 457 5.42 -3.04 12.90
CA SER A 457 4.26 -2.32 13.43
C SER A 457 3.21 -2.13 12.35
N GLY A 458 1.94 -2.01 12.73
CA GLY A 458 0.89 -1.59 11.80
C GLY A 458 0.85 -0.07 11.69
N HIS A 459 0.30 0.48 10.61
CA HIS A 459 0.16 1.93 10.48
C HIS A 459 -0.53 2.58 11.69
N ARG A 460 -1.62 1.97 12.18
CA ARG A 460 -2.33 2.42 13.39
C ARG A 460 -1.49 2.54 14.66
N ASP A 461 -0.30 1.93 14.71
CA ASP A 461 0.61 2.07 15.84
C ASP A 461 1.25 3.47 15.85
N GLY A 462 1.57 4.04 14.68
CA GLY A 462 2.20 5.36 14.51
C GLY A 462 1.22 6.51 14.18
N PHE A 463 0.01 6.18 13.72
CA PHE A 463 -1.00 7.14 13.26
C PHE A 463 -2.41 6.75 13.74
N THR A 464 -3.33 7.69 13.89
CA THR A 464 -4.74 7.39 14.19
C THR A 464 -5.46 7.06 12.89
N THR A 465 -5.50 5.76 12.56
CA THR A 465 -6.06 5.21 11.31
C THR A 465 -6.62 3.80 11.53
N ALA A 466 -7.50 3.34 10.62
CA ALA A 466 -7.91 1.95 10.53
C ALA A 466 -6.86 1.05 9.86
N CYS A 467 -5.89 1.61 9.12
CA CYS A 467 -4.83 0.87 8.44
C CYS A 467 -3.95 0.07 9.45
N PRO A 468 -3.56 -1.20 9.19
CA PRO A 468 -3.73 -2.00 7.96
C PRO A 468 -5.03 -2.82 7.90
N GLY A 469 -6.07 -2.40 8.62
CA GLY A 469 -7.29 -3.17 8.82
C GLY A 469 -7.19 -4.20 9.94
N THR A 470 -8.31 -4.46 10.62
CA THR A 470 -8.36 -5.27 11.84
C THR A 470 -7.88 -6.71 11.64
N LYS A 471 -8.17 -7.34 10.49
CA LYS A 471 -7.78 -8.74 10.23
C LYS A 471 -6.30 -8.89 9.91
N LEU A 472 -5.70 -7.94 9.18
CA LEU A 472 -4.26 -7.98 8.90
C LEU A 472 -3.46 -7.55 10.12
N TYR A 473 -3.91 -6.53 10.86
CA TYR A 473 -3.28 -6.12 12.12
C TYR A 473 -3.21 -7.27 13.15
N ALA A 474 -4.27 -8.07 13.25
CA ALA A 474 -4.29 -9.25 14.12
C ALA A 474 -3.23 -10.32 13.77
N GLN A 475 -2.67 -10.32 12.55
CA GLN A 475 -1.60 -11.25 12.15
C GLN A 475 -0.21 -10.79 12.61
N LEU A 476 -0.01 -9.51 12.94
CA LEU A 476 1.33 -8.95 13.18
C LEU A 476 2.12 -9.64 14.30
N PRO A 477 1.53 -10.12 15.42
CA PRO A 477 2.26 -10.91 16.39
C PRO A 477 2.81 -12.23 15.81
N ALA A 478 2.07 -12.90 14.92
CA ALA A 478 2.53 -14.12 14.26
C ALA A 478 3.61 -13.82 13.21
N VAL A 479 3.40 -12.77 12.40
CA VAL A 479 4.38 -12.30 11.41
C VAL A 479 5.73 -11.99 12.07
N ARG A 480 5.72 -11.31 13.22
CA ARG A 480 6.95 -11.02 14.00
C ARG A 480 7.71 -12.28 14.40
N ARG A 481 7.01 -13.29 14.93
CA ARG A 481 7.63 -14.57 15.31
C ARG A 481 8.19 -15.31 14.10
N ALA A 482 7.42 -15.41 13.02
CA ALA A 482 7.85 -16.08 11.80
C ALA A 482 9.05 -15.37 11.15
N ALA A 483 9.03 -14.04 11.08
CA ALA A 483 10.13 -13.26 10.54
C ALA A 483 11.40 -13.38 11.39
N ALA A 484 11.29 -13.41 12.72
CA ALA A 484 12.44 -13.65 13.60
C ALA A 484 13.01 -15.06 13.43
N ALA A 485 12.15 -16.08 13.30
CA ALA A 485 12.59 -17.43 13.00
C ALA A 485 13.33 -17.52 11.66
N LEU A 486 12.88 -16.79 10.63
CA LEU A 486 13.57 -16.67 9.34
C LEU A 486 14.93 -15.95 9.45
N GLN A 487 15.11 -15.10 10.46
CA GLN A 487 16.40 -14.50 10.83
C GLN A 487 17.26 -15.43 11.71
N GLY A 488 16.82 -16.65 12.02
CA GLY A 488 17.53 -17.56 12.93
C GLY A 488 17.56 -17.05 14.38
N ARG A 489 16.46 -16.45 14.86
CA ARG A 489 16.31 -15.89 16.22
C ARG A 489 15.22 -16.56 17.03
#